data_AF-A0A022KRI5-F1
#
_entry.id   AF-A0A022KRI5-F1
#
_cell.length_a   1.000
_cell.length_b   1.000
_cell.length_c   1.000
_cell.angle_alpha   90.00
_cell.angle_beta   90.00
_cell.angle_gamma   90.00
#
_symmetry.space_group_name_H-M   'P 1'
#
loop_
_entity.id
_entity.type
_entity.pdbx_description
1 polymer ?
#
loop_
_entity_poly.entity_id
_entity_poly.type
_entity_poly.pdbx_seq_one_letter_code
_entity_poly.pdbx_strand_id
1 'polypeptide(L)'
;MKRLLNTALAYMVLGLASGVFYREYTKLTGNLGEPTQLSTLHTHLLVLGMLVFLVVLALEATLRLSGRRSFSVFYWTYNVGLVITIVMMVVRGVLTLDGADPAETTAAIPGIAGLGHMLLTVGLVALFVALRGAVGEAQARVRTIGAAHEGGATLEITTAENAQR
;
A
#
# COMPACT_ATOMS: atom_id res chain seq x y z
N MET A 1 -0.78 6.68 -12.10
CA MET A 1 -2.14 6.13 -11.89
C MET A 1 -2.35 4.74 -12.50
N LYS A 2 -2.32 4.53 -13.84
CA LYS A 2 -2.59 3.22 -14.47
C LYS A 2 -1.76 2.05 -13.90
N ARG A 3 -0.48 2.29 -13.57
CA ARG A 3 0.42 1.28 -12.99
C ARG A 3 -0.07 0.78 -11.63
N LEU A 4 -0.45 1.68 -10.72
CA LEU A 4 -0.96 1.34 -9.38
C LEU A 4 -2.26 0.56 -9.45
N LEU A 5 -3.16 0.95 -10.35
CA LEU A 5 -4.43 0.25 -10.56
C LEU A 5 -4.21 -1.18 -11.08
N ASN A 6 -3.33 -1.36 -12.07
CA ASN A 6 -2.99 -2.69 -12.58
C ASN A 6 -2.34 -3.57 -11.50
N THR A 7 -1.49 -2.98 -10.64
CA THR A 7 -0.88 -3.69 -9.51
C THR A 7 -1.92 -4.11 -8.47
N ALA A 8 -2.84 -3.21 -8.09
CA ALA A 8 -3.93 -3.54 -7.16
C ALA A 8 -4.85 -4.63 -7.72
N LEU A 9 -5.19 -4.55 -9.01
CA LEU A 9 -5.98 -5.57 -9.70
C LEU A 9 -5.27 -6.93 -9.73
N ALA A 10 -3.97 -6.96 -10.04
CA ALA A 10 -3.19 -8.19 -10.04
C ALA A 10 -3.17 -8.84 -8.65
N TYR A 11 -2.89 -8.07 -7.59
CA TYR A 11 -2.90 -8.59 -6.23
C TYR A 11 -4.30 -8.99 -5.73
N MET A 12 -5.36 -8.30 -6.18
CA MET A 12 -6.74 -8.69 -5.92
C MET A 12 -7.05 -10.05 -6.55
N VAL A 13 -6.73 -10.25 -7.84
CA VAL A 13 -6.95 -11.54 -8.52
C VAL A 13 -6.16 -12.65 -7.83
N LEU A 14 -4.88 -12.40 -7.49
CA LEU A 14 -4.05 -13.36 -6.76
C LEU A 14 -4.62 -13.70 -5.38
N GLY A 15 -5.08 -12.70 -4.63
CA GLY A 15 -5.71 -12.90 -3.33
C GLY A 15 -7.02 -13.68 -3.42
N LEU A 16 -7.87 -13.37 -4.39
CA LEU A 16 -9.11 -14.13 -4.62
C LEU A 16 -8.82 -15.57 -5.04
N ALA A 17 -7.87 -15.78 -5.96
CA ALA A 17 -7.45 -17.12 -6.38
C ALA A 17 -6.89 -17.93 -5.20
N SER A 18 -6.07 -17.32 -4.34
CA SER A 18 -5.55 -17.99 -3.14
C SER A 18 -6.65 -18.31 -2.12
N GLY A 19 -7.68 -17.47 -2.02
CA GLY A 19 -8.84 -17.70 -1.15
C GLY A 19 -9.71 -18.87 -1.63
N VAL A 20 -9.93 -18.99 -2.95
CA VAL A 20 -10.62 -20.15 -3.54
C VAL A 20 -9.79 -21.41 -3.35
N PHE A 21 -8.47 -21.33 -3.57
CA PHE A 21 -7.55 -22.45 -3.32
C PHE A 21 -7.61 -22.93 -1.87
N TYR A 22 -7.62 -22.01 -0.89
CA TYR A 22 -7.82 -22.35 0.53
C TYR A 22 -9.15 -23.06 0.80
N ARG A 23 -10.24 -22.60 0.17
CA ARG A 23 -11.58 -23.18 0.35
C ARG A 23 -11.71 -24.59 -0.22
N GLU A 24 -11.07 -24.84 -1.35
CA GLU A 24 -11.02 -26.18 -1.96
C GLU A 24 -10.09 -27.10 -1.17
N TYR A 25 -8.96 -26.56 -0.71
CA TYR A 25 -7.98 -27.29 0.09
C TYR A 25 -8.57 -27.76 1.44
N THR A 26 -9.21 -26.86 2.20
CA THR A 26 -9.87 -27.22 3.49
C THR A 26 -10.98 -28.27 3.34
N LYS A 27 -11.63 -28.31 2.17
CA LYS A 27 -12.62 -29.34 1.81
C LYS A 27 -11.98 -30.72 1.57
N LEU A 28 -10.81 -30.74 0.94
CA LEU A 28 -10.10 -31.98 0.60
C LEU A 28 -9.43 -32.63 1.83
N THR A 29 -8.92 -31.83 2.76
CA THR A 29 -8.21 -32.35 3.96
C THR A 29 -9.13 -32.63 5.15
N GLY A 30 -10.44 -32.34 5.06
CA GLY A 30 -11.40 -32.58 6.15
C GLY A 30 -11.27 -31.64 7.36
N ASN A 31 -10.24 -30.79 7.40
CA ASN A 31 -9.98 -29.82 8.46
C ASN A 31 -10.78 -28.53 8.22
N LEU A 32 -12.10 -28.60 8.42
CA LEU A 32 -12.98 -27.45 8.47
C LEU A 32 -12.69 -26.62 9.75
N GLY A 33 -11.79 -25.64 9.65
CA GLY A 33 -11.67 -24.58 10.65
C GLY A 33 -10.34 -24.43 11.38
N GLU A 34 -9.30 -25.21 11.06
CA GLU A 34 -7.98 -24.92 11.63
C GLU A 34 -7.32 -23.72 10.92
N PRO A 35 -6.72 -22.77 11.68
CA PRO A 35 -6.02 -21.63 11.12
C PRO A 35 -4.73 -22.09 10.42
N THR A 36 -4.84 -22.45 9.15
CA THR A 36 -3.68 -22.79 8.32
C THR A 36 -2.93 -21.54 7.86
N GLN A 37 -1.62 -21.67 7.61
CA GLN A 37 -0.80 -20.59 7.03
C GLN A 37 -1.32 -20.11 5.65
N LEU A 38 -2.13 -20.91 4.95
CA LEU A 38 -2.77 -20.51 3.70
C LEU A 38 -3.84 -19.44 3.90
N SER A 39 -4.55 -19.45 5.03
CA SER A 39 -5.51 -18.39 5.39
C SER A 39 -4.81 -17.04 5.61
N THR A 40 -3.59 -17.08 6.18
CA THR A 40 -2.76 -15.89 6.39
C THR A 40 -2.27 -15.30 5.06
N LEU A 41 -1.92 -16.13 4.09
CA LEU A 41 -1.51 -15.68 2.75
C LEU A 41 -2.64 -14.94 2.02
N HIS A 42 -3.88 -15.44 2.09
CA HIS A 42 -5.05 -14.80 1.49
C HIS A 42 -5.28 -13.38 2.04
N THR A 43 -5.30 -13.25 3.36
CA THR A 43 -5.53 -11.96 4.02
C THR A 43 -4.39 -10.96 3.74
N HIS A 44 -3.14 -11.41 3.70
CA HIS A 44 -2.01 -10.53 3.39
C HIS A 44 -2.04 -10.06 1.93
N LEU A 45 -2.40 -10.91 0.96
CA LEU A 45 -2.57 -10.51 -0.44
C LEU A 45 -3.67 -9.45 -0.61
N LEU A 46 -4.82 -9.63 0.04
CA LEU A 46 -5.91 -8.66 -0.05
C LEU A 46 -5.60 -7.35 0.69
N VAL A 47 -5.06 -7.41 1.91
CA VAL A 47 -4.81 -6.21 2.70
C VAL A 47 -3.57 -5.47 2.19
N LEU A 48 -2.42 -6.13 2.12
CA LEU A 48 -1.16 -5.48 1.72
C LEU A 48 -1.05 -5.30 0.20
N GLY A 49 -1.59 -6.22 -0.60
CA GLY A 49 -1.49 -6.15 -2.06
C GLY A 49 -2.61 -5.36 -2.74
N MET A 50 -3.85 -5.45 -2.26
CA MET A 50 -4.97 -4.69 -2.85
C MET A 50 -5.28 -3.43 -2.05
N LEU A 51 -5.60 -3.54 -0.76
CA LEU A 51 -6.12 -2.42 0.03
C LEU A 51 -5.10 -1.29 0.17
N VAL A 52 -3.84 -1.61 0.50
CA VAL A 52 -2.77 -0.59 0.58
C VAL A 52 -2.56 0.08 -0.78
N PHE A 53 -2.54 -0.66 -1.89
CA PHE A 53 -2.39 -0.05 -3.22
C PHE A 53 -3.58 0.80 -3.64
N LEU A 54 -4.81 0.47 -3.23
CA LEU A 54 -5.99 1.31 -3.42
C LEU A 54 -5.89 2.61 -2.61
N VAL A 55 -5.45 2.54 -1.35
CA VAL A 55 -5.20 3.73 -0.53
C VAL A 55 -4.13 4.61 -1.18
N VAL A 56 -3.02 4.02 -1.62
CA VAL A 56 -1.96 4.73 -2.34
C VAL A 56 -2.48 5.34 -3.64
N LEU A 57 -3.34 4.65 -4.39
CA LEU A 57 -3.97 5.18 -5.60
C LEU A 57 -4.87 6.39 -5.29
N ALA A 58 -5.63 6.35 -4.19
CA ALA A 58 -6.45 7.47 -3.75
C ALA A 58 -5.59 8.68 -3.30
N LEU A 59 -4.50 8.41 -2.57
CA LEU A 59 -3.51 9.44 -2.20
C LEU A 59 -2.85 10.05 -3.44
N GLU A 60 -2.52 9.23 -4.43
CA GLU A 60 -1.97 9.68 -5.71
C GLU A 60 -2.95 10.57 -6.48
N ALA A 61 -4.23 10.21 -6.49
CA ALA A 61 -5.28 10.98 -7.16
C ALA A 61 -5.50 12.36 -6.52
N THR A 62 -5.32 12.48 -5.20
CA THR A 62 -5.55 13.72 -4.45
C THR A 62 -4.30 14.61 -4.34
N LEU A 63 -3.13 14.02 -4.18
CA LEU A 63 -1.88 14.73 -3.87
C LEU A 63 -0.83 14.71 -4.99
N ARG A 64 -1.09 14.00 -6.11
CA ARG A 64 -0.18 13.87 -7.27
C ARG A 64 1.26 13.48 -6.85
N LEU A 65 1.40 12.41 -6.08
CA LEU A 65 2.67 11.91 -5.54
C LEU A 65 3.62 11.34 -6.61
N SER A 66 3.13 10.89 -7.78
CA SER A 66 3.93 10.24 -8.84
C SER A 66 5.08 11.09 -9.40
N GLY A 67 5.06 12.41 -9.18
CA GLY A 67 6.14 13.30 -9.60
C GLY A 67 7.40 13.22 -8.73
N ARG A 68 7.34 12.58 -7.55
CA ARG A 68 8.45 12.56 -6.58
C ARG A 68 9.28 11.27 -6.68
N ARG A 69 10.60 11.40 -6.59
CA ARG A 69 11.51 10.23 -6.50
C ARG A 69 11.17 9.32 -5.31
N SER A 70 10.76 9.88 -4.18
CA SER A 70 10.37 9.11 -2.98
C SER A 70 9.20 8.16 -3.24
N PHE A 71 8.26 8.52 -4.11
CA PHE A 71 7.14 7.66 -4.49
C PHE A 71 7.60 6.46 -5.33
N SER A 72 8.56 6.68 -6.23
CA SER A 72 9.16 5.59 -7.01
C SER A 72 9.95 4.63 -6.14
N VAL A 73 10.68 5.14 -5.14
CA VAL A 73 11.39 4.31 -4.16
C VAL A 73 10.40 3.46 -3.37
N PHE A 74 9.36 4.08 -2.79
CA PHE A 74 8.29 3.37 -2.10
C PHE A 74 7.69 2.26 -2.95
N TYR A 75 7.28 2.57 -4.19
CA TYR A 75 6.62 1.60 -5.05
C TYR A 75 7.50 0.38 -5.32
N TRP A 76 8.80 0.59 -5.54
CA TRP A 76 9.74 -0.50 -5.81
C TRP A 76 10.04 -1.31 -4.56
N THR A 77 10.43 -0.66 -3.46
CA THR A 77 10.79 -1.36 -2.21
C THR A 77 9.59 -2.09 -1.60
N TYR A 78 8.40 -1.49 -1.69
CA TYR A 78 7.16 -2.10 -1.18
C TYR A 78 6.75 -3.32 -2.00
N ASN A 79 6.79 -3.25 -3.34
CA ASN A 79 6.49 -4.41 -4.18
C ASN A 79 7.48 -5.55 -3.94
N VAL A 80 8.78 -5.25 -3.88
CA VAL A 80 9.80 -6.28 -3.63
C VAL A 80 9.61 -6.92 -2.26
N GLY A 81 9.40 -6.11 -1.20
CA GLY A 81 9.14 -6.62 0.14
C GLY A 81 7.86 -7.46 0.23
N LEU A 82 6.80 -7.04 -0.48
CA LEU A 82 5.54 -7.76 -0.53
C LEU A 82 5.68 -9.10 -1.25
N VAL A 83 6.35 -9.13 -2.41
CA VAL A 83 6.62 -10.37 -3.16
C VAL A 83 7.43 -11.35 -2.33
N ILE A 84 8.50 -10.88 -1.66
CA ILE A 84 9.31 -11.74 -0.77
C ILE A 84 8.44 -12.32 0.35
N THR A 85 7.60 -11.50 0.98
CA THR A 85 6.70 -11.96 2.05
C THR A 85 5.71 -13.02 1.55
N ILE A 86 5.10 -12.80 0.38
CA ILE A 86 4.14 -13.74 -0.23
C ILE A 86 4.84 -15.06 -0.59
N VAL A 87 5.98 -15.00 -1.28
CA VAL A 87 6.76 -16.19 -1.66
C VAL A 87 7.12 -16.99 -0.41
N MET A 88 7.55 -16.32 0.65
CA MET A 88 7.88 -16.99 1.90
C MET A 88 6.68 -17.67 2.56
N MET A 89 5.51 -17.03 2.52
CA MET A 89 4.26 -17.63 3.00
C MET A 89 3.83 -18.83 2.15
N VAL A 90 4.01 -18.79 0.82
CA VAL A 90 3.74 -19.94 -0.06
C VAL A 90 4.69 -21.09 0.29
N VAL A 91 6.00 -20.83 0.37
CA VAL A 91 7.01 -21.85 0.69
C VAL A 91 6.69 -22.50 2.02
N ARG A 92 6.38 -21.71 3.05
CA ARG A 92 6.03 -22.23 4.38
C ARG A 92 4.71 -23.01 4.37
N GLY A 93 3.72 -22.51 3.62
CA GLY A 93 2.45 -23.19 3.39
C GLY A 93 2.65 -24.56 2.75
N VAL A 94 3.48 -24.66 1.70
CA VAL A 94 3.79 -25.91 1.00
C VAL A 94 4.61 -26.87 1.87
N LEU A 95 5.62 -26.39 2.60
CA LEU A 95 6.41 -27.24 3.51
C LEU A 95 5.56 -27.83 4.64
N THR A 96 4.53 -27.12 5.09
CA THR A 96 3.58 -27.64 6.09
C THR A 96 2.72 -28.78 5.52
N LEU A 97 2.58 -28.90 4.18
CA LEU A 97 1.82 -29.97 3.52
C LEU A 97 2.53 -31.33 3.56
N ASP A 98 3.86 -31.33 3.56
CA ASP A 98 4.68 -32.56 3.55
C ASP A 98 4.85 -33.17 4.95
N GLY A 99 4.16 -32.66 5.97
CA GLY A 99 4.25 -33.15 7.35
C GLY A 99 5.58 -32.84 8.04
N ALA A 100 6.40 -31.98 7.45
CA ALA A 100 7.66 -31.51 8.03
C ALA A 100 7.38 -30.46 9.10
N ASP A 101 7.87 -30.69 10.33
CA ASP A 101 7.77 -29.73 11.42
C ASP A 101 8.45 -28.39 11.01
N PRO A 102 7.73 -27.26 10.99
CA PRO A 102 8.29 -25.95 10.61
C PRO A 102 9.42 -25.49 11.55
N ALA A 103 9.55 -26.12 12.72
CA ALA A 103 10.59 -25.89 13.71
C ALA A 103 11.92 -26.54 13.34
N GLU A 104 11.90 -27.67 12.63
CA GLU A 104 13.10 -28.49 12.33
C GLU A 104 13.77 -28.10 11.00
N THR A 105 13.01 -27.54 10.04
CA THR A 105 13.51 -27.55 8.65
C THR A 105 14.46 -26.39 8.29
N THR A 106 14.30 -25.14 8.74
CA THR A 106 15.36 -24.12 8.52
C THR A 106 15.14 -22.81 9.28
N ALA A 107 16.09 -22.43 10.15
CA ALA A 107 16.16 -21.09 10.75
C ALA A 107 16.27 -19.93 9.72
N ALA A 108 16.54 -20.25 8.45
CA ALA A 108 16.56 -19.29 7.35
C ALA A 108 15.17 -18.77 6.96
N ILE A 109 14.10 -19.55 7.19
CA ILE A 109 12.73 -19.22 6.79
C ILE A 109 12.20 -17.97 7.52
N PRO A 110 12.31 -17.89 8.87
CA PRO A 110 11.99 -16.66 9.60
C PRO A 110 12.88 -15.47 9.22
N GLY A 111 14.15 -15.71 8.88
CA GLY A 111 15.09 -14.65 8.51
C GLY A 111 14.69 -13.93 7.22
N ILE A 112 14.33 -14.68 6.17
CA ILE A 112 13.88 -14.11 4.89
C ILE A 112 12.52 -13.43 5.02
N ALA A 113 11.61 -13.98 5.85
CA ALA A 113 10.35 -13.30 6.19
C ALA A 113 10.60 -11.94 6.87
N GLY A 114 11.59 -11.87 7.77
CA GLY A 114 12.03 -10.63 8.42
C GLY A 114 12.55 -9.59 7.42
N LEU A 115 13.30 -10.01 6.39
CA LEU A 115 13.77 -9.11 5.33
C LEU A 115 12.60 -8.52 4.52
N GLY A 116 11.56 -9.32 4.26
CA GLY A 116 10.32 -8.84 3.66
C GLY A 116 9.70 -7.71 4.51
N HIS A 117 9.61 -7.89 5.83
CA HIS A 117 9.11 -6.86 6.75
C HIS A 117 10.00 -5.62 6.82
N MET A 118 11.32 -5.76 6.77
CA MET A 118 12.24 -4.62 6.70
C MET A 118 12.04 -3.80 5.43
N LEU A 119 11.86 -4.45 4.28
CA LEU A 119 11.59 -3.76 3.01
C LEU A 119 10.22 -3.07 3.01
N LEU A 120 9.19 -3.71 3.58
CA LEU A 120 7.87 -3.10 3.73
C LEU A 120 7.91 -1.86 4.62
N THR A 121 8.65 -1.91 5.75
CA THR A 121 8.82 -0.76 6.64
C THR A 121 9.58 0.38 5.96
N VAL A 122 10.68 0.09 5.25
CA VAL A 122 11.40 1.11 4.46
C VAL A 122 10.48 1.73 3.40
N GLY A 123 9.66 0.92 2.72
CA GLY A 123 8.64 1.41 1.81
C GLY A 123 7.65 2.37 2.49
N LEU A 124 7.04 1.96 3.59
CA LEU A 124 6.09 2.77 4.35
C LEU A 124 6.70 4.11 4.81
N VAL A 125 7.96 4.10 5.26
CA VAL A 125 8.67 5.33 5.62
C VAL A 125 8.84 6.26 4.40
N ALA A 126 9.24 5.71 3.24
CA ALA A 126 9.35 6.48 2.01
C ALA A 126 7.99 7.08 1.56
N LEU A 127 6.89 6.35 1.77
CA LEU A 127 5.53 6.85 1.52
C LEU A 127 5.20 8.03 2.43
N PHE A 128 5.51 7.96 3.73
CA PHE A 128 5.29 9.06 4.67
C PHE A 128 6.12 10.31 4.34
N VAL A 129 7.37 10.13 3.88
CA VAL A 129 8.21 11.24 3.41
C VAL A 129 7.59 11.90 2.18
N ALA A 130 7.12 11.11 1.21
CA ALA A 130 6.43 11.63 0.03
C ALA A 130 5.14 12.40 0.42
N LEU A 131 4.38 11.86 1.39
CA LEU A 131 3.14 12.44 1.89
C LEU A 131 3.39 13.77 2.60
N ARG A 132 4.41 13.85 3.46
CA ARG A 132 4.78 15.09 4.18
C ARG A 132 5.10 16.23 3.22
N GLY A 133 5.84 15.94 2.15
CA GLY A 133 6.12 16.93 1.10
C GLY A 133 4.86 17.36 0.35
N ALA A 134 3.98 16.42 0.02
CA ALA A 134 2.76 16.72 -0.72
C ALA A 134 1.72 17.51 0.09
N VAL A 135 1.56 17.20 1.39
CA VAL A 135 0.67 17.95 2.29
C VAL A 135 1.13 19.39 2.46
N GLY A 136 2.44 19.62 2.60
CA GLY A 136 2.99 20.98 2.70
C GLY A 136 2.67 21.84 1.47
N GLU A 137 2.83 21.27 0.27
CA GLU A 137 2.49 21.97 -0.98
C GLU A 137 0.99 22.16 -1.18
N ALA A 138 0.16 21.20 -0.74
CA ALA A 138 -1.29 21.33 -0.78
C ALA A 138 -1.77 22.49 0.11
N GLN A 139 -1.23 22.60 1.34
CA GLN A 139 -1.55 23.72 2.24
C GLN A 139 -1.04 25.06 1.71
N ALA A 140 0.13 25.09 1.09
CA ALA A 140 0.66 26.30 0.47
C ALA A 140 -0.30 26.84 -0.61
N ARG A 141 -0.81 25.96 -1.49
CA ARG A 141 -1.80 26.34 -2.53
C ARG A 141 -3.09 26.89 -1.94
N VAL A 142 -3.64 26.25 -0.93
CA VAL A 142 -4.87 26.73 -0.27
C VAL A 142 -4.66 28.12 0.34
N ARG A 143 -3.50 28.35 0.98
CA ARG A 143 -3.13 29.68 1.50
C ARG A 143 -2.98 30.73 0.39
N THR A 144 -2.39 30.38 -0.76
CA THR A 144 -2.24 31.34 -1.87
C THR A 144 -3.60 31.72 -2.46
N ILE A 145 -4.51 30.75 -2.60
CA ILE A 145 -5.87 31.00 -3.10
C ILE A 145 -6.68 31.86 -2.11
N GLY A 146 -6.59 31.55 -0.81
CA GLY A 146 -7.22 32.37 0.23
C GLY A 146 -6.71 33.81 0.23
N ALA A 147 -5.38 33.99 0.19
CA ALA A 147 -4.76 35.31 0.13
C ALA A 147 -5.11 36.08 -1.16
N ALA A 148 -5.23 35.39 -2.30
CA ALA A 148 -5.68 36.01 -3.55
C ALA A 148 -7.15 36.46 -3.48
N HIS A 149 -8.01 35.70 -2.79
CA HIS A 149 -9.42 36.05 -2.63
C HIS A 149 -9.62 37.25 -1.69
N GLU A 150 -8.85 37.31 -0.59
CA GLU A 150 -8.84 38.44 0.34
C GLU A 150 -8.22 39.70 -0.29
N GLY A 151 -7.09 39.55 -1.01
CA GLY A 151 -6.44 40.66 -1.70
C GLY A 151 -7.30 41.27 -2.82
N GLY A 152 -8.04 40.45 -3.56
CA GLY A 152 -9.00 40.90 -4.57
C GLY A 152 -10.17 41.66 -3.96
N ALA A 153 -10.75 41.15 -2.87
CA ALA A 153 -11.84 41.84 -2.16
C ALA A 153 -11.39 43.20 -1.59
N THR A 154 -10.17 43.27 -1.07
CA THR A 154 -9.62 44.52 -0.49
C THR A 154 -9.38 45.59 -1.56
N LEU A 155 -8.91 45.19 -2.75
CA LEU A 155 -8.73 46.09 -3.89
C LEU A 155 -10.06 46.61 -4.45
N GLU A 156 -11.09 45.77 -4.51
CA GLU A 156 -12.41 46.14 -5.01
C GLU A 156 -13.12 47.13 -4.06
N ILE A 157 -13.04 46.91 -2.74
CA ILE A 157 -13.60 47.82 -1.72
C ILE A 157 -12.88 49.17 -1.74
N THR A 158 -11.54 49.18 -1.81
CA THR A 158 -10.75 50.43 -1.85
C THR A 158 -11.03 51.23 -3.13
N THR A 159 -11.23 50.55 -4.26
CA THR A 159 -11.57 51.20 -5.53
C THR A 159 -12.98 51.79 -5.50
N ALA A 160 -13.94 51.07 -4.92
CA ALA A 160 -15.31 51.55 -4.75
C ALA A 160 -15.39 52.76 -3.80
N GLU A 161 -14.64 52.76 -2.70
CA GLU A 161 -14.61 53.87 -1.73
C GLU A 161 -13.99 55.14 -2.34
N ASN A 162 -12.92 55.01 -3.15
CA ASN A 162 -12.31 56.16 -3.83
C ASN A 162 -13.16 56.72 -4.97
N ALA A 163 -14.03 55.91 -5.59
CA ALA A 163 -14.93 56.38 -6.65
C ALA A 163 -16.16 57.15 -6.13
N GLN A 164 -16.42 57.10 -4.82
CA GLN A 164 -17.53 57.81 -4.16
C GLN A 164 -17.11 59.13 -3.48
N ARG A 165 -15.83 59.49 -3.54
CA ARG A 165 -15.29 60.79 -3.09
C ARG A 165 -15.00 61.70 -4.28
#